data_AF-A0A7C7W9X3-F1
#
_entry.id   AF-A0A7C7W9X3-F1
#
_cell.length_a   1.000
_cell.length_b   1.000
_cell.length_c   1.000
_cell.angle_alpha   90.00
_cell.angle_beta   90.00
_cell.angle_gamma   90.00
#
_symmetry.space_group_name_H-M   'P 1'
#
loop_
_entity.id
_entity.type
_entity.pdbx_description
1 polymer ?
#
loop_
_entity_poly.entity_id
_entity_poly.type
_entity_poly.pdbx_seq_one_letter_code
_entity_poly.pdbx_strand_id
1 'polypeptide(L)'
;MRERAGLAKFFFNASLLELTNDANKSTRFIQISKKSATISLMTNFPETTLPALEIELKKQVARLDERHTAEYHKMLSYHLGWTNEGAGSGKKLRPLLLLLATSATGGDWQNALPAAAAIELIHNFSLLHDDIQDKSETRRGQLTVWKKWNVAQAINAGDGIFILANLAIGGLIENYPAEIVLDAERTLQKTCLSLTRGQYLDIAYETRARIEIGDYWQMIAGKTAALLSTSTELGALLGGADENIRFTYREFGHYLGLA
;
A
#
# COMPACT_ATOMS: atom_id res chain seq x y z
N MET A 1 -28.57 -19.74 -13.87
CA MET A 1 -27.85 -18.66 -13.16
C MET A 1 -27.95 -17.34 -13.93
N ARG A 2 -29.14 -16.75 -14.05
CA ARG A 2 -29.40 -15.52 -14.84
C ARG A 2 -30.06 -14.40 -14.03
N GLU A 3 -29.92 -14.40 -12.71
CA GLU A 3 -30.76 -13.57 -11.81
C GLU A 3 -29.99 -12.74 -10.76
N ARG A 4 -28.72 -12.39 -11.02
CA ARG A 4 -27.95 -11.48 -10.13
C ARG A 4 -27.51 -10.16 -10.77
N ALA A 5 -28.00 -9.83 -11.97
CA ALA A 5 -27.73 -8.56 -12.63
C ALA A 5 -28.81 -7.49 -12.41
N GLY A 6 -29.94 -7.82 -11.77
CA GLY A 6 -31.10 -6.93 -11.63
C GLY A 6 -31.10 -6.00 -10.41
N LEU A 7 -30.39 -6.34 -9.33
CA LEU A 7 -30.47 -5.61 -8.05
C LEU A 7 -29.48 -4.44 -7.93
N ALA A 8 -28.37 -4.45 -8.68
CA ALA A 8 -27.43 -3.32 -8.72
C ALA A 8 -27.96 -2.11 -9.51
N LYS A 9 -28.92 -2.32 -10.42
CA LYS A 9 -29.58 -1.23 -11.18
C LYS A 9 -30.66 -0.49 -10.39
N PHE A 10 -31.21 -1.10 -9.34
CA PHE A 10 -32.32 -0.52 -8.58
C PHE A 10 -31.86 0.52 -7.55
N PHE A 11 -30.68 0.37 -6.96
CA PHE A 11 -30.11 1.38 -6.05
C PHE A 11 -29.47 2.57 -6.77
N PHE A 12 -29.13 2.45 -8.05
CA PHE A 12 -28.50 3.53 -8.83
C PHE A 12 -29.50 4.51 -9.47
N ASN A 13 -30.78 4.15 -9.62
CA ASN A 13 -31.78 4.99 -10.28
C ASN A 13 -32.71 5.75 -9.33
N ALA A 14 -32.70 5.44 -8.04
CA ALA A 14 -33.66 6.03 -7.08
C ALA A 14 -33.31 7.47 -6.64
N SER A 15 -32.12 7.98 -6.95
CA SER A 15 -31.71 9.36 -6.57
C SER A 15 -31.88 10.39 -7.70
N LEU A 16 -32.52 10.03 -8.81
CA LEU A 16 -32.62 10.87 -10.01
C LEU A 16 -34.01 11.44 -10.28
N LEU A 17 -35.04 11.12 -9.48
CA LEU A 17 -36.44 11.39 -9.85
C LEU A 17 -37.27 12.26 -8.89
N GLU A 18 -36.67 12.80 -7.83
CA GLU A 18 -37.28 13.91 -7.11
C GLU A 18 -36.29 15.05 -7.12
N LEU A 19 -36.69 16.22 -7.64
CA LEU A 19 -36.21 17.58 -7.32
C LEU A 19 -36.49 18.55 -8.50
N THR A 20 -37.75 18.68 -8.89
CA THR A 20 -38.24 19.83 -9.68
C THR A 20 -38.66 20.96 -8.73
N ASN A 21 -37.77 21.94 -8.49
CA ASN A 21 -38.19 23.34 -8.40
C ASN A 21 -37.01 24.32 -8.54
N ASP A 22 -37.28 25.39 -9.27
CA ASP A 22 -36.33 26.31 -9.92
C ASP A 22 -35.74 27.36 -8.96
N ALA A 23 -34.40 27.46 -8.95
CA ALA A 23 -33.56 28.61 -8.52
C ALA A 23 -32.07 28.24 -8.41
N ASN A 24 -31.73 26.93 -8.39
CA ASN A 24 -30.40 26.44 -8.01
C ASN A 24 -29.60 25.79 -9.17
N LYS A 25 -29.99 26.04 -10.43
CA LYS A 25 -29.43 25.33 -11.61
C LYS A 25 -27.94 25.61 -11.82
N SER A 26 -27.48 26.86 -11.76
CA SER A 26 -26.06 27.21 -12.01
C SER A 26 -25.11 26.62 -10.95
N THR A 27 -25.45 26.74 -9.67
CA THR A 27 -24.68 26.15 -8.56
C THR A 27 -24.71 24.62 -8.59
N ARG A 28 -25.84 24.00 -8.97
CA ARG A 28 -25.96 22.55 -9.18
C ARG A 28 -25.16 22.05 -10.38
N PHE A 29 -25.14 22.75 -11.51
CA PHE A 29 -24.33 22.35 -12.66
C PHE A 29 -22.83 22.37 -12.34
N ILE A 30 -22.37 23.35 -11.55
CA ILE A 30 -20.97 23.41 -11.08
C ILE A 30 -20.68 22.29 -10.08
N GLN A 31 -21.59 21.99 -9.15
CA GLN A 31 -21.42 20.88 -8.20
C GLN A 31 -21.47 19.51 -8.89
N ILE A 32 -22.36 19.30 -9.86
CA ILE A 32 -22.47 18.06 -10.63
C ILE A 32 -21.26 17.89 -11.56
N SER A 33 -20.79 18.97 -12.19
CA SER A 33 -19.55 18.98 -12.98
C SER A 33 -18.33 18.63 -12.13
N LYS A 34 -18.17 19.25 -10.95
CA LYS A 34 -17.11 18.91 -9.99
C LYS A 34 -17.22 17.47 -9.49
N LYS A 35 -18.41 16.99 -9.12
CA LYS A 35 -18.62 15.62 -8.64
C LYS A 35 -18.36 14.58 -9.74
N SER A 36 -18.76 14.86 -10.98
CA SER A 36 -18.48 14.02 -12.15
C SER A 36 -16.99 14.02 -12.53
N ALA A 37 -16.31 15.17 -12.44
CA ALA A 37 -14.86 15.27 -12.62
C ALA A 37 -14.10 14.56 -11.49
N THR A 38 -14.51 14.70 -10.23
CA THR A 38 -13.93 13.99 -9.07
C THR A 38 -14.13 12.47 -9.18
N ILE A 39 -15.32 12.03 -9.59
CA ILE A 39 -15.60 10.60 -9.83
C ILE A 39 -14.73 10.10 -10.99
N SER A 40 -14.67 10.81 -12.13
CA SER A 40 -13.81 10.44 -13.26
C SER A 40 -12.31 10.46 -12.94
N LEU A 41 -11.86 11.38 -12.09
CA LEU A 41 -10.49 11.40 -11.55
C LEU A 41 -10.24 10.17 -10.69
N MET A 42 -11.18 9.79 -9.81
CA MET A 42 -11.05 8.59 -8.97
C MET A 42 -11.09 7.28 -9.76
N THR A 43 -11.84 7.20 -10.87
CA THR A 43 -11.83 6.01 -11.73
C THR A 43 -10.56 5.89 -12.58
N ASN A 44 -9.99 7.00 -13.03
CA ASN A 44 -8.82 7.00 -13.94
C ASN A 44 -7.47 7.06 -13.20
N PHE A 45 -7.44 7.47 -11.93
CA PHE A 45 -6.20 7.57 -11.16
C PHE A 45 -5.46 6.22 -11.03
N PRO A 46 -6.14 5.08 -10.75
CA PRO A 46 -5.45 3.78 -10.73
C PRO A 46 -4.88 3.38 -12.09
N GLU A 47 -5.53 3.76 -13.20
CA GLU A 47 -5.10 3.37 -14.56
C GLU A 47 -3.75 3.99 -14.93
N THR A 48 -3.43 5.18 -14.43
CA THR A 48 -2.15 5.86 -14.68
C THR A 48 -1.11 5.59 -13.60
N THR A 49 -1.53 5.50 -12.33
CA THR A 49 -0.60 5.34 -11.21
C THR A 49 -0.05 3.93 -11.05
N LEU A 50 -0.85 2.89 -11.29
CA LEU A 50 -0.39 1.51 -11.13
C LEU A 50 0.72 1.13 -12.11
N PRO A 51 0.66 1.49 -13.41
CA PRO A 51 1.77 1.26 -14.32
C PRO A 51 3.04 2.03 -13.92
N ALA A 52 2.91 3.28 -13.47
CA ALA A 52 4.05 4.10 -13.05
C ALA A 52 4.72 3.52 -11.78
N LEU A 53 3.92 3.10 -10.80
CA LEU A 53 4.39 2.39 -9.61
C LEU A 53 5.09 1.08 -9.98
N GLU A 54 4.55 0.33 -10.93
CA GLU A 54 5.12 -0.93 -11.39
C GLU A 54 6.49 -0.72 -12.06
N ILE A 55 6.65 0.36 -12.83
CA ILE A 55 7.94 0.77 -13.40
C ILE A 55 8.93 1.10 -12.28
N GLU A 56 8.52 1.87 -11.28
CA GLU A 56 9.39 2.24 -10.15
C GLU A 56 9.80 1.01 -9.33
N LEU A 57 8.88 0.09 -9.03
CA LEU A 57 9.20 -1.17 -8.36
C LEU A 57 10.23 -2.00 -9.15
N LYS A 58 10.04 -2.12 -10.47
CA LYS A 58 10.98 -2.83 -11.35
C LYS A 58 12.34 -2.15 -11.39
N LYS A 59 12.40 -0.81 -11.41
CA LYS A 59 13.66 -0.05 -11.29
C LYS A 59 14.41 -0.41 -10.02
N GLN A 60 13.73 -0.56 -8.89
CA GLN A 60 14.39 -0.95 -7.63
C GLN A 60 14.90 -2.39 -7.66
N VAL A 61 14.09 -3.34 -8.13
CA VAL A 61 14.50 -4.76 -8.19
C VAL A 61 15.59 -5.01 -9.23
N ALA A 62 15.62 -4.26 -10.32
CA ALA A 62 16.65 -4.33 -11.36
C ALA A 62 18.06 -4.01 -10.83
N ARG A 63 18.20 -3.40 -9.65
CA ARG A 63 19.50 -3.27 -8.96
C ARG A 63 20.18 -4.61 -8.67
N LEU A 64 19.44 -5.72 -8.72
CA LEU A 64 19.93 -7.08 -8.53
C LEU A 64 20.03 -7.86 -9.85
N ASP A 65 19.76 -7.23 -11.00
CA ASP A 65 19.79 -7.86 -12.32
C ASP A 65 21.25 -7.95 -12.84
N GLU A 66 22.00 -8.86 -12.23
CA GLU A 66 23.36 -9.20 -12.64
C GLU A 66 23.48 -10.70 -12.93
N ARG A 67 24.45 -11.08 -13.78
CA ARG A 67 24.66 -12.47 -14.19
C ARG A 67 24.79 -13.44 -13.01
N HIS A 68 25.49 -13.04 -11.94
CA HIS A 68 25.74 -13.89 -10.77
C HIS A 68 24.56 -13.93 -9.80
N THR A 69 23.62 -12.98 -9.89
CA THR A 69 22.44 -12.86 -9.04
C THR A 69 21.14 -13.11 -9.78
N ALA A 70 21.18 -13.65 -11.01
CA ALA A 70 20.01 -13.85 -11.85
C ALA A 70 18.91 -14.69 -11.18
N GLU A 71 19.26 -15.77 -10.47
CA GLU A 71 18.28 -16.57 -9.72
C GLU A 71 17.72 -15.82 -8.50
N TYR A 72 18.50 -14.92 -7.90
CA TYR A 72 18.02 -14.06 -6.82
C TYR A 72 17.03 -13.01 -7.33
N HIS A 73 17.35 -12.34 -8.44
CA HIS A 73 16.43 -11.44 -9.14
C HIS A 73 15.13 -12.14 -9.54
N LYS A 74 15.21 -13.36 -10.07
CA LYS A 74 14.07 -14.21 -10.42
C LYS A 74 13.21 -14.55 -9.21
N MET A 75 13.81 -14.81 -8.06
CA MET A 75 13.09 -15.10 -6.82
C MET A 75 12.25 -13.91 -6.33
N LEU A 76 12.83 -12.71 -6.37
CA LEU A 76 12.11 -11.47 -6.05
C LEU A 76 11.00 -11.20 -7.07
N SER A 77 11.29 -11.38 -8.35
CA SER A 77 10.31 -11.26 -9.44
C SER A 77 9.16 -12.26 -9.29
N TYR A 78 9.45 -13.48 -8.83
CA TYR A 78 8.44 -14.50 -8.54
C TYR A 78 7.51 -14.07 -7.40
N HIS A 79 8.07 -13.59 -6.29
CA HIS A 79 7.32 -13.11 -5.14
C HIS A 79 6.42 -11.92 -5.48
N LEU A 80 6.93 -10.98 -6.26
CA LEU A 80 6.20 -9.79 -6.68
C LEU A 80 5.14 -10.08 -7.77
N GLY A 81 5.07 -11.33 -8.24
CA GLY A 81 4.06 -11.77 -9.20
C GLY A 81 4.36 -11.35 -10.64
N TRP A 82 5.63 -11.11 -10.98
CA TRP A 82 6.08 -10.73 -12.33
C TRP A 82 6.43 -11.92 -13.23
N THR A 83 6.38 -13.13 -12.68
CA THR A 83 6.57 -14.37 -13.42
C THR A 83 5.22 -15.05 -13.69
N ASN A 84 5.16 -15.87 -14.73
CA ASN A 84 3.95 -16.63 -15.11
C ASN A 84 3.50 -17.65 -14.04
N GLU A 85 4.36 -17.95 -13.06
CA GLU A 85 4.12 -18.93 -11.99
C GLU A 85 3.96 -18.28 -10.60
N GLY A 86 4.07 -16.94 -10.51
CA GLY A 86 4.11 -16.21 -9.24
C GLY A 86 2.73 -15.94 -8.65
N ALA A 87 2.68 -15.65 -7.35
CA ALA A 87 1.49 -15.14 -6.69
C ALA A 87 1.19 -13.75 -7.29
N GLY A 88 0.30 -13.67 -8.28
CA GLY A 88 0.08 -12.47 -9.10
C GLY A 88 -0.06 -11.17 -8.31
N SER A 89 0.20 -10.03 -8.96
CA SER A 89 0.24 -8.70 -8.35
C SER A 89 -0.93 -8.45 -7.39
N GLY A 90 -0.62 -8.01 -6.16
CA GLY A 90 -1.64 -7.62 -5.19
C GLY A 90 -2.45 -6.42 -5.63
N LYS A 91 -3.43 -6.03 -4.81
CA LYS A 91 -4.29 -4.85 -5.08
C LYS A 91 -3.55 -3.52 -4.97
N LYS A 92 -2.29 -3.50 -4.50
CA LYS A 92 -1.43 -2.32 -4.30
C LYS A 92 -2.16 -1.15 -3.62
N LEU A 93 -2.98 -1.45 -2.61
CA LEU A 93 -3.83 -0.45 -1.93
C LEU A 93 -3.01 0.62 -1.20
N ARG A 94 -1.98 0.19 -0.47
CA ARG A 94 -1.11 1.06 0.35
C ARG A 94 -0.37 2.12 -0.47
N PRO A 95 0.38 1.76 -1.53
CA PRO A 95 1.02 2.77 -2.38
C PRO A 95 0.00 3.67 -3.08
N LEU A 96 -1.16 3.14 -3.49
CA LEU A 96 -2.21 3.97 -4.10
C LEU A 96 -2.75 5.03 -3.12
N LEU A 97 -2.96 4.67 -1.85
CA LEU A 97 -3.37 5.62 -0.81
C LEU A 97 -2.33 6.71 -0.58
N LEU A 98 -1.04 6.37 -0.62
CA LEU A 98 0.05 7.36 -0.52
C LEU A 98 -0.02 8.36 -1.67
N LEU A 99 -0.07 7.87 -2.91
CA LEU A 99 -0.11 8.72 -4.12
C LEU A 99 -1.37 9.60 -4.16
N LEU A 100 -2.51 9.05 -3.73
CA LEU A 100 -3.77 9.80 -3.59
C LEU A 100 -3.66 10.88 -2.52
N ALA A 101 -3.08 10.57 -1.36
CA ALA A 101 -2.89 11.53 -0.29
C ALA A 101 -1.96 12.67 -0.73
N THR A 102 -0.84 12.36 -1.39
CA THR A 102 0.07 13.37 -1.99
C THR A 102 -0.69 14.33 -2.90
N SER A 103 -1.46 13.79 -3.85
CA SER A 103 -2.27 14.60 -4.76
C SER A 103 -3.32 15.44 -4.03
N ALA A 104 -3.99 14.86 -3.04
CA ALA A 104 -5.05 15.51 -2.29
C ALA A 104 -4.55 16.67 -1.43
N THR A 105 -3.30 16.62 -0.99
CA THR A 105 -2.63 17.70 -0.23
C THR A 105 -1.89 18.71 -1.12
N GLY A 106 -1.87 18.51 -2.44
CA GLY A 106 -1.37 19.49 -3.42
C GLY A 106 -0.02 19.14 -4.06
N GLY A 107 0.58 18.01 -3.73
CA GLY A 107 1.83 17.55 -4.34
C GLY A 107 1.63 16.81 -5.65
N ASP A 108 2.72 16.67 -6.40
CA ASP A 108 2.78 15.78 -7.56
C ASP A 108 3.04 14.34 -7.11
N TRP A 109 2.07 13.46 -7.36
CA TRP A 109 2.18 12.04 -7.02
C TRP A 109 3.34 11.35 -7.75
N GLN A 110 3.77 11.84 -8.91
CA GLN A 110 4.87 11.25 -9.69
C GLN A 110 6.19 11.37 -8.91
N ASN A 111 6.39 12.49 -8.23
CA ASN A 111 7.54 12.70 -7.37
C ASN A 111 7.53 11.77 -6.14
N ALA A 112 6.35 11.34 -5.69
CA ALA A 112 6.17 10.44 -4.54
C ALA A 112 6.26 8.94 -4.89
N LEU A 113 6.49 8.58 -6.15
CA LEU A 113 6.66 7.18 -6.59
C LEU A 113 7.73 6.41 -5.80
N PRO A 114 8.91 6.98 -5.46
CA PRO A 114 9.91 6.26 -4.66
C PRO A 114 9.39 5.85 -3.27
N ALA A 115 8.59 6.70 -2.62
CA ALA A 115 7.96 6.38 -1.34
C ALA A 115 6.85 5.32 -1.48
N ALA A 116 6.04 5.42 -2.54
CA ALA A 116 5.02 4.41 -2.83
C ALA A 116 5.66 3.03 -3.07
N ALA A 117 6.76 2.99 -3.84
CA ALA A 117 7.53 1.77 -4.06
C ALA A 117 8.11 1.23 -2.74
N ALA A 118 8.67 2.10 -1.89
CA ALA A 118 9.17 1.70 -0.58
C ALA A 118 8.09 1.04 0.29
N ILE A 119 6.88 1.62 0.36
CA ILE A 119 5.74 1.07 1.11
C ILE A 119 5.34 -0.32 0.60
N GLU A 120 5.23 -0.49 -0.71
CA GLU A 120 4.86 -1.79 -1.30
C GLU A 120 5.98 -2.83 -1.11
N LEU A 121 7.25 -2.43 -1.17
CA LEU A 121 8.39 -3.31 -0.88
C LEU A 121 8.40 -3.73 0.60
N ILE A 122 8.17 -2.81 1.56
CA ILE A 122 8.02 -3.17 2.98
C ILE A 122 6.88 -4.17 3.19
N HIS A 123 5.74 -3.95 2.52
CA HIS A 123 4.64 -4.91 2.57
C HIS A 123 5.08 -6.29 2.05
N ASN A 124 5.74 -6.35 0.90
CA ASN A 124 6.17 -7.62 0.32
C ASN A 124 7.29 -8.31 1.12
N PHE A 125 8.18 -7.55 1.75
CA PHE A 125 9.15 -8.04 2.71
C PHE A 125 8.45 -8.76 3.88
N SER A 126 7.45 -8.10 4.50
CA SER A 126 6.72 -8.71 5.62
C SER A 126 6.07 -10.03 5.20
N LEU A 127 5.45 -10.09 4.01
CA LEU A 127 4.83 -11.33 3.52
C LEU A 127 5.82 -12.48 3.31
N LEU A 128 7.04 -12.21 2.83
CA LEU A 128 8.07 -13.24 2.67
C LEU A 128 8.46 -13.87 4.01
N HIS A 129 8.63 -13.04 5.03
CA HIS A 129 9.03 -13.49 6.35
C HIS A 129 7.86 -14.14 7.09
N ASP A 130 6.65 -13.57 7.00
CA ASP A 130 5.42 -14.15 7.56
C ASP A 130 5.15 -15.54 6.96
N ASP A 131 5.36 -15.75 5.66
CA ASP A 131 5.16 -17.06 5.04
C ASP A 131 6.02 -18.16 5.69
N ILE A 132 7.23 -17.82 6.14
CA ILE A 132 8.13 -18.73 6.86
C ILE A 132 7.63 -18.94 8.29
N GLN A 133 7.32 -17.84 8.99
CA GLN A 133 6.91 -17.84 10.38
C GLN A 133 5.62 -18.64 10.58
N ASP A 134 4.66 -18.45 9.68
CA ASP A 134 3.34 -19.10 9.68
C ASP A 134 3.38 -20.50 9.04
N LYS A 135 4.54 -20.91 8.47
CA LYS A 135 4.70 -22.14 7.67
C LYS A 135 3.70 -22.25 6.53
N SER A 136 3.35 -21.11 5.92
CA SER A 136 2.41 -21.04 4.80
C SER A 136 3.04 -21.61 3.54
N GLU A 137 2.61 -22.79 3.09
CA GLU A 137 3.17 -23.40 1.87
C GLU A 137 2.72 -22.72 0.58
N THR A 138 1.59 -22.02 0.61
CA THR A 138 1.01 -21.36 -0.56
C THR A 138 0.48 -19.97 -0.27
N ARG A 139 0.54 -19.09 -1.28
CA ARG A 139 -0.02 -17.74 -1.28
C ARG A 139 -0.69 -17.47 -2.62
N ARG A 140 -1.98 -17.08 -2.59
CA ARG A 140 -2.81 -16.86 -3.79
C ARG A 140 -2.79 -18.04 -4.78
N GLY A 141 -2.78 -19.26 -4.26
CA GLY A 141 -2.77 -20.49 -5.05
C GLY A 141 -1.42 -20.89 -5.65
N GLN A 142 -0.34 -20.17 -5.33
CA GLN A 142 1.04 -20.49 -5.78
C GLN A 142 1.91 -20.86 -4.58
N LEU A 143 3.00 -21.61 -4.81
CA LEU A 143 3.96 -21.93 -3.75
C LEU A 143 4.60 -20.65 -3.20
N THR A 144 4.81 -20.60 -1.89
CA THR A 144 5.59 -19.51 -1.29
C THR A 144 7.08 -19.67 -1.61
N VAL A 145 7.84 -18.58 -1.51
CA VAL A 145 9.29 -18.60 -1.84
C VAL A 145 10.05 -19.61 -0.98
N TRP A 146 9.72 -19.72 0.31
CA TRP A 146 10.40 -20.67 1.19
C TRP A 146 10.09 -22.12 0.84
N LYS A 147 8.90 -22.39 0.30
CA LYS A 147 8.51 -23.72 -0.16
C LYS A 147 9.17 -24.07 -1.51
N LYS A 148 9.33 -23.08 -2.40
CA LYS A 148 9.91 -23.27 -3.75
C LYS A 148 11.44 -23.30 -3.77
N TRP A 149 12.12 -22.42 -3.02
CA TRP A 149 13.59 -22.36 -2.99
C TRP A 149 14.17 -22.99 -1.74
N ASN A 150 13.79 -22.49 -0.56
CA ASN A 150 14.03 -23.01 0.80
C ASN A 150 13.92 -21.84 1.80
N VAL A 151 13.93 -22.14 3.09
CA VAL A 151 13.87 -21.13 4.17
C VAL A 151 15.02 -20.12 4.10
N ALA A 152 16.27 -20.57 3.90
CA ALA A 152 17.43 -19.66 3.89
C ALA A 152 17.36 -18.62 2.76
N GLN A 153 16.94 -19.06 1.58
CA GLN A 153 16.75 -18.18 0.42
C GLN A 153 15.58 -17.22 0.60
N ALA A 154 14.48 -17.67 1.23
CA ALA A 154 13.35 -16.79 1.52
C ALA A 154 13.69 -15.70 2.55
N ILE A 155 14.51 -16.02 3.57
CA ILE A 155 15.04 -15.02 4.51
C ILE A 155 15.84 -13.96 3.74
N ASN A 156 16.82 -14.41 2.95
CA ASN A 156 17.68 -13.52 2.16
C ASN A 156 16.89 -12.69 1.12
N ALA A 157 15.82 -13.24 0.55
CA ALA A 157 14.91 -12.51 -0.33
C ALA A 157 14.16 -11.40 0.41
N GLY A 158 13.65 -11.70 1.61
CA GLY A 158 13.02 -10.68 2.46
C GLY A 158 14.00 -9.57 2.81
N ASP A 159 15.19 -9.91 3.28
CA ASP A 159 16.22 -8.92 3.65
C ASP A 159 16.60 -8.03 2.45
N GLY A 160 16.73 -8.61 1.25
CA GLY A 160 16.96 -7.88 0.02
C GLY A 160 15.84 -6.88 -0.29
N ILE A 161 14.57 -7.33 -0.26
CA ILE A 161 13.43 -6.44 -0.48
C ILE A 161 13.38 -5.32 0.57
N PHE A 162 13.71 -5.61 1.83
CA PHE A 162 13.80 -4.59 2.88
C PHE A 162 14.86 -3.53 2.56
N ILE A 163 16.06 -3.93 2.12
CA ILE A 163 17.10 -2.99 1.71
C ILE A 163 16.67 -2.20 0.46
N LEU A 164 16.03 -2.84 -0.52
CA LEU A 164 15.50 -2.14 -1.70
C LEU A 164 14.45 -1.09 -1.32
N ALA A 165 13.61 -1.36 -0.31
CA ALA A 165 12.64 -0.38 0.18
C ALA A 165 13.33 0.87 0.76
N ASN A 166 14.44 0.67 1.49
CA ASN A 166 15.25 1.76 2.03
C ASN A 166 15.94 2.58 0.92
N LEU A 167 16.44 1.90 -0.12
CA LEU A 167 16.99 2.58 -1.29
C LEU A 167 15.91 3.35 -2.09
N ALA A 168 14.68 2.84 -2.10
CA ALA A 168 13.55 3.49 -2.76
C ALA A 168 13.14 4.78 -2.04
N ILE A 169 12.94 4.75 -0.71
CA ILE A 169 12.58 5.97 0.04
C ILE A 169 13.68 7.05 -0.07
N GLY A 170 14.96 6.66 -0.06
CA GLY A 170 16.07 7.59 -0.26
C GLY A 170 16.09 8.24 -1.66
N GLY A 171 15.47 7.61 -2.66
CA GLY A 171 15.28 8.16 -4.00
C GLY A 171 14.40 9.41 -4.04
N LEU A 172 13.67 9.73 -2.98
CA LEU A 172 12.93 11.00 -2.85
C LEU A 172 13.83 12.23 -2.97
N ILE A 173 15.13 12.10 -2.69
CA ILE A 173 16.10 13.21 -2.79
C ILE A 173 16.19 13.83 -4.19
N GLU A 174 15.73 13.11 -5.23
CA GLU A 174 15.67 13.63 -6.60
C GLU A 174 14.64 14.77 -6.74
N ASN A 175 13.59 14.79 -5.91
CA ASN A 175 12.45 15.72 -6.05
C ASN A 175 12.09 16.49 -4.77
N TYR A 176 12.67 16.14 -3.62
CA TYR A 176 12.34 16.74 -2.32
C TYR A 176 13.58 17.24 -1.56
N PRO A 177 13.43 18.28 -0.72
CA PRO A 177 14.49 18.72 0.19
C PRO A 177 14.93 17.60 1.15
N ALA A 178 16.23 17.57 1.48
CA ALA A 178 16.81 16.53 2.34
C ALA A 178 16.12 16.37 3.71
N GLU A 179 15.60 17.46 4.27
CA GLU A 179 14.84 17.45 5.52
C GLU A 179 13.53 16.65 5.42
N ILE A 180 12.82 16.76 4.29
CA ILE A 180 11.59 16.00 4.02
C ILE A 180 11.92 14.52 3.80
N VAL A 181 13.01 14.24 3.07
CA VAL A 181 13.47 12.86 2.85
C VAL A 181 13.82 12.19 4.17
N LEU A 182 14.55 12.89 5.05
CA LEU A 182 14.92 12.36 6.36
C LEU A 182 13.70 12.13 7.28
N ASP A 183 12.69 13.00 7.22
CA ASP A 183 11.43 12.79 7.95
C ASP A 183 10.66 11.58 7.42
N ALA A 184 10.57 11.45 6.09
CA ALA A 184 9.93 10.31 5.44
C ALA A 184 10.62 8.98 5.80
N GLU A 185 11.95 8.94 5.77
CA GLU A 185 12.75 7.78 6.21
C GLU A 185 12.50 7.45 7.67
N ARG A 186 12.60 8.43 8.58
CA ARG A 186 12.36 8.24 10.02
C ARG A 186 10.96 7.71 10.30
N THR A 187 9.96 8.23 9.59
CA THR A 187 8.58 7.79 9.70
C THR A 187 8.45 6.33 9.26
N LEU A 188 9.01 5.98 8.10
CA LEU A 188 9.00 4.59 7.61
C LEU A 188 9.72 3.63 8.57
N GLN A 189 10.87 4.00 9.14
CA GLN A 189 11.61 3.14 10.07
C GLN A 189 10.84 2.88 11.37
N LYS A 190 10.16 3.91 11.93
CA LYS A 190 9.28 3.73 13.10
C LYS A 190 8.13 2.76 12.79
N THR A 191 7.63 2.80 11.56
CA THR A 191 6.59 1.89 11.09
C THR A 191 7.10 0.47 10.94
N CYS A 192 8.31 0.27 10.39
CA CYS A 192 8.96 -1.05 10.36
C CYS A 192 9.12 -1.64 11.76
N LEU A 193 9.51 -0.84 12.76
CA LEU A 193 9.55 -1.28 14.15
C LEU A 193 8.17 -1.63 14.72
N SER A 194 7.12 -0.92 14.30
CA SER A 194 5.75 -1.21 14.73
C SER A 194 5.22 -2.50 14.09
N LEU A 195 5.56 -2.75 12.83
CA LEU A 195 5.24 -4.00 12.12
C LEU A 195 5.88 -5.21 12.79
N THR A 196 7.17 -5.13 13.13
CA THR A 196 7.87 -6.24 13.81
C THR A 196 7.32 -6.50 15.21
N ARG A 197 6.95 -5.45 15.95
CA ARG A 197 6.22 -5.60 17.22
C ARG A 197 4.86 -6.27 17.02
N GLY A 198 4.09 -5.85 16.02
CA GLY A 198 2.80 -6.45 15.69
C GLY A 198 2.91 -7.94 15.35
N GLN A 199 3.89 -8.31 14.52
CA GLN A 199 4.13 -9.70 14.14
C GLN A 199 4.64 -10.54 15.31
N TYR A 200 5.50 -9.98 16.18
CA TYR A 200 5.89 -10.64 17.43
C TYR A 200 4.68 -10.95 18.32
N LEU A 201 3.77 -9.99 18.50
CA LEU A 201 2.57 -10.18 19.31
C LEU A 201 1.67 -11.27 18.69
N ASP A 202 1.49 -11.24 17.37
CA ASP A 202 0.69 -12.24 16.65
C ASP A 202 1.20 -13.67 16.93
N ILE A 203 2.50 -13.91 16.72
CA ILE A 203 3.15 -15.20 17.03
C ILE A 203 3.03 -15.55 18.52
N ALA A 204 3.28 -14.58 19.41
CA ALA A 204 3.22 -14.81 20.86
C ALA A 204 1.81 -15.16 21.34
N TYR A 205 0.78 -14.73 20.61
CA TYR A 205 -0.62 -14.95 20.95
C TYR A 205 -1.17 -16.29 20.44
N GLU A 206 -0.55 -16.91 19.42
CA GLU A 206 -0.98 -18.21 18.89
C GLU A 206 -1.07 -19.31 19.95
N THR A 207 -0.21 -19.26 20.97
CA THR A 207 -0.15 -20.26 22.05
C THR A 207 -1.01 -19.92 23.27
N ARG A 208 -1.65 -18.74 23.29
CA ARG A 208 -2.45 -18.30 24.44
C ARG A 208 -3.89 -18.83 24.36
N ALA A 209 -4.40 -19.34 25.47
CA ALA A 209 -5.77 -19.83 25.56
C ALA A 209 -6.84 -18.72 25.52
N ARG A 210 -6.48 -17.48 25.89
CA ARG A 210 -7.34 -16.30 25.86
C ARG A 210 -6.50 -15.06 25.55
N ILE A 211 -7.06 -14.16 24.75
CA ILE A 211 -6.48 -12.85 24.40
C ILE A 211 -7.49 -11.79 24.80
N GLU A 212 -7.04 -10.78 25.54
CA GLU A 212 -7.90 -9.64 25.90
C GLU A 212 -8.11 -8.73 24.68
N ILE A 213 -9.25 -8.05 24.61
CA ILE A 213 -9.54 -7.17 23.47
C ILE A 213 -8.48 -6.06 23.30
N GLY A 214 -7.91 -5.56 24.40
CA GLY A 214 -6.83 -4.57 24.38
C GLY A 214 -5.52 -5.11 23.77
N ASP A 215 -5.22 -6.39 24.02
CA ASP A 215 -4.05 -7.07 23.44
C ASP A 215 -4.22 -7.25 21.94
N TYR A 216 -5.42 -7.64 21.50
CA TYR A 216 -5.75 -7.75 20.07
C TYR A 216 -5.60 -6.41 19.35
N TRP A 217 -6.09 -5.32 19.94
CA TRP A 217 -5.97 -3.99 19.35
C TRP A 217 -4.51 -3.56 19.16
N GLN A 218 -3.64 -3.83 20.14
CA GLN A 218 -2.22 -3.52 20.01
C GLN A 218 -1.55 -4.31 18.88
N MET A 219 -1.87 -5.59 18.76
CA MET A 219 -1.33 -6.47 17.72
C MET A 219 -1.77 -6.01 16.33
N ILE A 220 -3.08 -5.83 16.09
CA ILE A 220 -3.60 -5.47 14.77
C ILE A 220 -3.18 -4.05 14.35
N ALA A 221 -3.08 -3.13 15.32
CA ALA A 221 -2.55 -1.79 15.09
C ALA A 221 -1.13 -1.84 14.54
N GLY A 222 -0.27 -2.70 15.10
CA GLY A 222 1.10 -2.91 14.64
C GLY A 222 1.19 -3.65 13.31
N LYS A 223 0.53 -4.81 13.20
CA LYS A 223 0.67 -5.74 12.07
C LYS A 223 0.04 -5.22 10.77
N THR A 224 -1.09 -4.51 10.88
CA THR A 224 -1.88 -4.09 9.70
C THR A 224 -2.02 -2.58 9.59
N ALA A 225 -2.48 -1.91 10.66
CA ALA A 225 -2.86 -0.51 10.58
C ALA A 225 -1.67 0.44 10.44
N ALA A 226 -0.52 0.11 11.04
CA ALA A 226 0.67 0.96 11.04
C ALA A 226 1.12 1.35 9.62
N LEU A 227 1.15 0.40 8.69
CA LEU A 227 1.62 0.67 7.33
C LEU A 227 0.59 1.46 6.50
N LEU A 228 -0.71 1.29 6.74
CA LEU A 228 -1.77 2.12 6.12
C LEU A 228 -1.77 3.55 6.66
N SER A 229 -1.67 3.71 7.98
CA SER A 229 -1.46 5.00 8.65
C SER A 229 -0.25 5.74 8.06
N THR A 230 0.88 5.04 7.95
CA THR A 230 2.11 5.61 7.38
C THR A 230 1.97 5.95 5.90
N SER A 231 1.26 5.13 5.11
CA SER A 231 1.05 5.41 3.68
C SER A 231 0.37 6.76 3.48
N THR A 232 -0.68 7.01 4.25
CA THR A 232 -1.46 8.26 4.18
C THR A 232 -0.71 9.45 4.79
N GLU A 233 -0.01 9.25 5.90
CA GLU A 233 0.86 10.25 6.53
C GLU A 233 1.99 10.72 5.60
N LEU A 234 2.74 9.78 5.02
CA LEU A 234 3.80 10.08 4.05
C LEU A 234 3.25 10.78 2.82
N GLY A 235 2.06 10.36 2.36
CA GLY A 235 1.40 11.03 1.25
C GLY A 235 1.17 12.52 1.55
N ALA A 236 0.61 12.83 2.73
CA ALA A 236 0.39 14.21 3.17
C ALA A 236 1.69 15.00 3.33
N LEU A 237 2.72 14.41 3.94
CA LEU A 237 4.06 15.02 4.06
C LEU A 237 4.62 15.42 2.69
N LEU A 238 4.59 14.49 1.73
CA LEU A 238 5.11 14.72 0.38
C LEU A 238 4.24 15.67 -0.45
N GLY A 239 2.98 15.85 -0.07
CA GLY A 239 2.14 16.88 -0.66
C GLY A 239 2.29 18.27 -0.06
N GLY A 240 3.17 18.46 0.93
CA GLY A 240 3.41 19.75 1.57
C GLY A 240 2.38 20.13 2.62
N ALA A 241 1.68 19.15 3.20
CA ALA A 241 0.75 19.37 4.30
C ALA A 241 1.47 19.85 5.57
N ASP A 242 0.80 20.69 6.37
CA ASP A 242 1.26 21.00 7.72
C ASP A 242 1.04 19.83 8.68
N GLU A 243 1.57 19.95 9.90
CA GLU A 243 1.54 18.88 10.91
C GLU A 243 0.11 18.48 11.32
N ASN A 244 -0.85 19.43 11.33
CA ASN A 244 -2.24 19.12 11.70
C ASN A 244 -2.93 18.29 10.61
N ILE A 245 -2.71 18.65 9.35
CA ILE A 245 -3.24 17.89 8.21
C ILE A 245 -2.54 16.53 8.14
N ARG A 246 -1.21 16.47 8.28
CA ARG A 246 -0.45 15.22 8.35
C ARG A 246 -0.98 14.29 9.44
N PHE A 247 -1.22 14.81 10.65
CA PHE A 247 -1.82 14.06 11.76
C PHE A 247 -3.19 13.49 11.39
N THR A 248 -4.03 14.27 10.71
CA THR A 248 -5.37 13.83 10.28
C THR A 248 -5.29 12.68 9.29
N TYR A 249 -4.37 12.73 8.32
CA TYR A 249 -4.12 11.61 7.39
C TYR A 249 -3.62 10.36 8.13
N ARG A 250 -2.69 10.53 9.08
CA ARG A 250 -2.17 9.44 9.91
C ARG A 250 -3.30 8.71 10.67
N GLU A 251 -4.19 9.46 11.31
CA GLU A 251 -5.36 8.90 12.02
C GLU A 251 -6.32 8.22 11.04
N PHE A 252 -6.60 8.84 9.88
CA PHE A 252 -7.43 8.22 8.85
C PHE A 252 -6.91 6.85 8.42
N GLY A 253 -5.61 6.75 8.08
CA GLY A 253 -5.02 5.47 7.69
C GLY A 253 -4.96 4.46 8.84
N HIS A 254 -4.85 4.92 10.08
CA HIS A 254 -4.93 4.06 11.27
C HIS A 254 -6.32 3.42 11.39
N TYR A 255 -7.38 4.21 11.42
CA TYR A 255 -8.74 3.67 11.54
C TYR A 255 -9.15 2.84 10.32
N LEU A 256 -8.70 3.22 9.11
CA LEU A 256 -8.91 2.39 7.92
C LEU A 256 -8.25 1.01 8.03
N GLY A 257 -7.10 0.92 8.69
CA GLY A 257 -6.40 -0.35 8.90
C GLY A 257 -6.93 -1.18 10.06
N LEU A 258 -7.72 -0.59 10.96
CA LEU A 258 -8.44 -1.28 12.03
C LEU A 258 -9.81 -1.81 11.61
N ALA A 259 -10.42 -1.20 10.59
CA ALA A 259 -11.74 -1.54 10.05
C ALA A 259 -11.74 -2.83 9.22
#